data_AF-A0A8E4R738-F1
#
_entry.id   AF-A0A8E4R738-F1
#
_cell.length_a   1.000
_cell.length_b   1.000
_cell.length_c   1.000
_cell.angle_alpha   90.00
_cell.angle_beta   90.00
_cell.angle_gamma   90.00
#
_symmetry.space_group_name_H-M   'P 1'
#
loop_
_entity.id
_entity.type
_entity.pdbx_description
1 polymer ?
#
loop_
_entity_poly.entity_id
_entity_poly.type
_entity_poly.pdbx_seq_one_letter_code
_entity_poly.pdbx_strand_id
1 'polypeptide(L)' 'MTTATTAEQNARYLATPRQCVDCGGKPAAGMPRCYGCHDSWKTSQLPPSPPFVIQITWTDKQEPTHQCP' A
#
# COMPACT_ATOMS: atom_id res chain seq x y z
N MET A 1 4.54 10.49 14.91
CA MET A 1 4.50 9.01 14.87
C MET A 1 5.54 8.56 13.88
N THR A 2 6.54 7.78 14.30
CA THR A 2 7.59 7.28 13.40
C THR A 2 7.01 6.12 12.59
N THR A 3 6.90 6.26 11.28
CA THR A 3 6.50 5.17 10.39
C THR A 3 7.55 4.07 10.40
N ALA A 4 7.14 2.83 10.63
CA ALA A 4 8.02 1.68 10.57
C ALA A 4 8.59 1.52 9.15
N THR A 5 9.86 1.14 9.07
CA THR A 5 10.51 0.79 7.80
C THR A 5 9.90 -0.47 7.20
N THR A 6 10.09 -0.68 5.89
CA THR A 6 9.65 -1.91 5.21
C THR A 6 10.22 -3.17 5.86
N ALA A 7 11.47 -3.14 6.31
CA ALA A 7 12.11 -4.28 6.98
C ALA A 7 11.43 -4.60 8.32
N GLU A 8 11.11 -3.59 9.13
CA GLU A 8 10.39 -3.77 10.39
C GLU A 8 8.95 -4.25 10.17
N GLN A 9 8.26 -3.71 9.15
CA GLN A 9 6.92 -4.17 8.79
C GLN A 9 6.93 -5.66 8.38
N ASN A 10 7.91 -6.07 7.57
CA ASN A 10 8.08 -7.47 7.17
C ASN A 10 8.40 -8.37 8.35
N ALA A 11 9.29 -7.95 9.26
CA ALA A 11 9.60 -8.71 10.47
C ALA A 11 8.34 -8.95 11.33
N ARG A 12 7.48 -7.92 11.47
CA ARG A 12 6.20 -8.04 12.22
C ARG A 12 5.18 -8.94 11.53
N TYR A 13 5.11 -8.90 10.20
CA TYR A 13 4.22 -9.76 9.41
C TYR A 13 4.60 -11.25 9.50
N LEU A 14 5.91 -11.54 9.57
CA LEU A 14 6.46 -12.89 9.65
C LEU A 14 6.60 -13.41 11.10
N ALA A 15 6.43 -12.56 12.10
CA ALA A 15 6.54 -12.94 13.50
C ALA A 15 5.51 -14.01 13.90
N THR A 16 5.87 -14.83 14.90
CA THR A 16 4.95 -15.78 15.55
C THR A 16 4.94 -15.53 17.06
N PRO A 17 3.81 -15.07 17.64
CA PRO A 17 2.56 -14.72 16.99
C PRO A 17 2.71 -13.49 16.07
N ARG A 18 1.86 -13.41 15.02
CA ARG A 18 1.86 -12.29 14.08
C ARG A 18 1.59 -10.96 14.80
N GLN A 19 2.34 -9.93 14.41
CA GLN A 19 2.22 -8.58 14.97
C GLN A 19 1.66 -7.60 13.93
N CYS A 20 1.05 -6.53 14.41
CA CYS A 20 0.55 -5.44 13.57
C CYS A 20 1.72 -4.77 12.85
N VAL A 21 1.67 -4.69 11.53
CA VAL A 21 2.78 -4.18 10.71
C VAL A 21 3.15 -2.73 11.06
N ASP A 22 2.19 -1.90 11.45
CA ASP A 22 2.43 -0.47 11.74
C ASP A 22 2.89 -0.20 13.19
N CYS A 23 2.24 -0.81 14.20
CA CYS A 23 2.49 -0.48 15.61
C CYS A 23 3.09 -1.62 16.46
N GLY A 24 3.27 -2.83 15.91
CA GLY A 24 3.77 -4.00 16.65
C GLY A 24 2.76 -4.63 17.64
N GLY A 25 1.56 -4.05 17.78
CA GLY A 25 0.49 -4.60 18.61
C GLY A 25 -0.10 -5.91 18.08
N LYS A 26 -1.14 -6.42 18.74
CA LYS A 26 -1.80 -7.68 18.33
C LYS A 26 -2.88 -7.42 17.26
N PRO A 27 -2.72 -7.91 16.03
CA PRO A 27 -3.76 -7.80 15.02
C PRO A 27 -4.85 -8.88 15.24
N ALA A 28 -6.01 -8.67 14.61
CA ALA A 28 -7.04 -9.70 14.51
C ALA A 28 -6.59 -10.86 13.61
N ALA A 29 -7.23 -12.02 13.74
CA ALA A 29 -6.92 -13.19 12.92
C ALA A 29 -7.04 -12.85 11.42
N GLY A 30 -5.99 -13.16 10.65
CA GLY A 30 -5.94 -12.91 9.21
C GLY A 30 -5.70 -11.46 8.80
N MET A 31 -5.58 -10.51 9.73
CA MET A 31 -5.30 -9.10 9.40
C MET A 31 -3.82 -8.74 9.59
N PRO A 32 -3.22 -7.96 8.68
CA PRO A 32 -1.86 -7.44 8.86
C PRO A 32 -1.79 -6.28 9.87
N ARG A 33 -2.91 -5.58 10.08
CA ARG A 33 -3.03 -4.41 10.97
C ARG A 33 -4.01 -4.69 12.11
N CYS A 34 -3.80 -4.07 13.27
CA CYS A 34 -4.84 -3.98 14.30
C CYS A 34 -5.96 -3.03 13.84
N TYR A 35 -7.14 -3.10 14.46
CA TYR A 35 -8.30 -2.30 14.05
C TYR A 35 -8.00 -0.80 13.96
N GLY A 36 -7.36 -0.21 14.98
CA GLY A 36 -7.03 1.23 14.98
C GLY A 36 -6.08 1.66 13.86
N CYS A 37 -5.02 0.89 13.61
CA CYS A 37 -4.10 1.17 12.49
C CYS A 37 -4.79 0.93 11.14
N HIS A 38 -5.68 -0.06 11.04
CA HIS A 38 -6.42 -0.35 9.83
C HIS A 38 -7.43 0.74 9.47
N ASP A 39 -8.14 1.30 10.45
CA ASP A 39 -9.08 2.40 10.21
C ASP A 39 -8.36 3.68 9.79
N SER A 40 -7.26 4.02 10.48
CA SER A 40 -6.43 5.17 10.10
C SER A 40 -5.88 5.01 8.68
N TRP A 41 -5.40 3.81 8.33
CA TRP A 41 -4.94 3.51 6.98
C TRP A 41 -6.06 3.64 5.94
N LYS A 42 -7.26 3.12 6.22
CA LYS A 42 -8.42 3.28 5.33
C LYS A 42 -8.74 4.75 5.06
N THR A 43 -8.76 5.58 6.10
CA THR A 43 -9.04 7.01 5.97
C THR A 43 -7.98 7.70 5.11
N SER A 44 -6.70 7.37 5.26
CA SER A 44 -5.62 7.93 4.44
C SER A 44 -5.65 7.49 2.97
N GLN A 45 -6.30 6.37 2.66
CA GLN A 45 -6.46 5.86 1.29
C GLN A 45 -7.69 6.43 0.59
N LEU A 46 -8.58 7.12 1.30
CA LEU A 46 -9.72 7.77 0.67
C LEU A 46 -9.19 8.89 -0.24
N PRO A 47 -9.64 8.96 -1.50
CA PRO A 47 -9.31 10.09 -2.35
C PRO A 47 -9.82 11.38 -1.70
N PRO A 48 -9.17 12.53 -1.96
CA PRO A 48 -9.62 13.80 -1.42
C PRO A 48 -11.09 14.05 -1.77
N SER A 49 -11.82 14.70 -0.86
CA SER A 49 -13.24 15.01 -1.04
C SER A 49 -13.47 15.76 -2.37
N PRO A 50 -14.54 15.41 -3.11
CA PRO A 50 -14.73 15.86 -4.49
C PRO A 50 -14.87 17.38 -4.66
N PRO A 51 -14.62 17.89 -5.88
CA PRO A 51 -14.27 17.10 -7.07
C PRO A 51 -12.76 16.84 -7.20
N PHE A 52 -12.36 15.57 -7.39
CA PHE A 52 -11.03 15.19 -7.86
C PHE A 52 -11.14 14.60 -9.27
N VAL A 53 -10.16 14.88 -10.13
CA VAL A 53 -10.14 14.44 -11.53
C VAL A 53 -9.22 13.22 -11.66
N ILE A 54 -9.76 12.12 -12.19
CA ILE A 54 -8.96 10.95 -12.58
C ILE A 54 -8.56 11.14 -14.05
N GLN A 55 -7.27 11.29 -14.34
CA GLN A 55 -6.74 11.32 -15.71
C GLN A 55 -6.32 9.93 -16.14
N ILE A 56 -6.89 9.43 -17.24
CA ILE A 56 -6.51 8.16 -17.86
C ILE A 56 -5.80 8.48 -19.17
N THR A 57 -4.52 8.12 -19.28
CA THR A 57 -3.73 8.30 -20.50
C THR A 57 -3.51 6.94 -21.16
N TRP A 58 -3.84 6.85 -22.45
CA TRP A 58 -3.50 5.69 -23.27
C TRP A 58 -2.09 5.89 -23.83
N THR A 59 -1.20 4.92 -23.61
CA THR A 59 0.09 4.88 -24.29
C THR A 59 -0.04 3.94 -25.47
N ASP A 60 -0.06 4.48 -26.69
CA ASP A 60 0.07 3.67 -27.90
C ASP A 60 1.39 2.87 -27.84
N LYS A 61 1.32 1.57 -28.14
CA LYS A 61 2.51 0.72 -28.24
C LYS A 61 3.43 1.32 -29.30
N GLN A 62 4.68 1.56 -28.93
CA GLN A 62 5.73 1.96 -29.88
C GLN A 62 5.80 0.92 -31.02
N GLU A 63 5.49 1.33 -32.25
CA GLU A 63 5.84 0.55 -33.43
C GLU A 63 7.37 0.48 -33.52
N PRO A 64 7.97 -0.72 -33.62
CA PRO A 64 9.39 -0.84 -33.82
C PRO A 64 9.74 -0.33 -35.23
N THR A 65 10.50 0.77 -35.30
CA THR A 65 11.08 1.27 -36.54
C THR A 65 12.10 0.26 -37.07
N HIS A 66 11.65 -0.68 -37.90
CA HIS A 66 12.53 -1.55 -38.68
C HIS A 66 13.01 -0.75 -39.89
N GLN A 67 14.20 -0.17 -39.79
CA GLN A 67 14.90 0.41 -40.94
C GLN A 67 15.42 -0.73 -41.81
N CYS A 68 14.84 -0.90 -43.00
CA CYS A 68 15.42 -1.74 -44.06
C CYS A 68 16.60 -0.99 -44.72
N PRO A 69 17.69 -1.71 -45.09
CA PRO A 69 18.90 -1.15 -45.70
C PRO A 69 18.70 -0.64 -47.13
#